data_AF-A0A7W5UEP9-F1
#
_entry.id   AF-A0A7W5UEP9-F1
#
_cell.length_a   1.000
_cell.length_b   1.000
_cell.length_c   1.000
_cell.angle_alpha   90.00
_cell.angle_beta   90.00
_cell.angle_gamma   90.00
#
_symmetry.space_group_name_H-M   'P 1'
#
loop_
_entity.id
_entity.type
_entity.pdbx_description
1 polymer ?
#
loop_
_entity_poly.entity_id
_entity_poly.type
_entity_poly.pdbx_seq_one_letter_code
_entity_poly.pdbx_strand_id
1 'polypeptide(L)'
;MDFPIISNGEDRHIHLYGPHLAPAWLNKLPLTVAFHYHNSETLFANDPIHFGLTSRTWNIRDGGAIEIDPQYAPSLSVMPWGQWEWPLTLSTPERAVLEMLDGLPHEASFEQADKFFESLTTLRPRRLQTLLADYKSIKVKRLFFFFADRHQHPWRKHLDKDVIDLGRGKRSLVPSGRLDPTYLITVPEEFHGNR
;
A
#
# COMPACT_ATOMS: atom_id res chain seq x y z
N MET A 1 -7.52 29.24 -30.79
CA MET A 1 -8.64 28.31 -30.53
C MET A 1 -8.44 27.83 -29.11
N ASP A 2 -9.11 28.49 -28.18
CA ASP A 2 -9.03 28.18 -26.76
C ASP A 2 -9.93 26.97 -26.47
N PHE A 3 -9.32 25.90 -25.97
CA PHE A 3 -10.06 24.78 -25.39
C PHE A 3 -10.28 25.10 -23.91
N PRO A 4 -11.54 25.24 -23.45
CA PRO A 4 -11.82 25.41 -22.03
C PRO A 4 -11.58 24.06 -21.35
N ILE A 5 -10.52 23.96 -20.55
CA ILE A 5 -10.38 22.84 -19.61
C ILE A 5 -11.30 23.17 -18.44
N ILE A 6 -12.48 22.56 -18.44
CA ILE A 6 -13.32 22.49 -17.24
C ILE A 6 -12.56 21.60 -16.25
N SER A 7 -11.79 22.21 -15.34
CA SER A 7 -11.13 21.49 -14.25
C SER A 7 -12.16 21.19 -13.16
N ASN A 8 -13.02 20.20 -13.39
CA ASN A 8 -13.53 19.39 -12.29
C ASN A 8 -12.53 18.25 -12.10
N GLY A 9 -11.46 18.50 -11.35
CA GLY A 9 -10.40 17.52 -11.15
C GLY A 9 -10.15 17.33 -9.67
N GLU A 10 -10.63 16.23 -9.13
CA GLU A 10 -10.21 15.67 -7.85
C GLU A 10 -8.69 15.80 -7.70
N ASP A 11 -8.21 16.17 -6.51
CA ASP A 11 -6.77 16.28 -6.22
C ASP A 11 -6.07 14.97 -6.61
N ARG A 12 -5.32 15.00 -7.72
CA ARG A 12 -4.60 13.83 -8.22
C ARG A 12 -3.28 13.73 -7.48
N HIS A 13 -3.18 12.74 -6.59
CA HIS A 13 -1.97 12.46 -5.83
C HIS A 13 -1.22 11.26 -6.41
N ILE A 14 0.11 11.36 -6.50
CA ILE A 14 1.00 10.26 -6.84
C ILE A 14 1.85 9.95 -5.61
N HIS A 15 1.72 8.73 -5.09
CA HIS A 15 2.53 8.25 -3.98
C HIS A 15 3.80 7.61 -4.52
N LEU A 16 4.96 8.08 -4.05
CA LEU A 16 6.28 7.61 -4.43
C LEU A 16 6.92 6.94 -3.22
N TYR A 17 7.30 5.68 -3.38
CA TYR A 17 7.95 4.90 -2.33
C TYR A 17 9.42 4.66 -2.70
N GLY A 18 10.32 4.95 -1.77
CA GLY A 18 11.75 4.70 -1.94
C GLY A 18 12.53 4.92 -0.65
N PRO A 19 13.86 4.67 -0.62
CA PRO A 19 14.70 4.84 0.56
C PRO A 19 15.30 6.26 0.64
N HIS A 20 15.25 7.01 -0.46
CA HIS A 20 15.79 8.36 -0.59
C HIS A 20 14.71 9.34 -1.02
N LEU A 21 14.77 10.55 -0.46
CA LEU A 21 13.86 11.64 -0.78
C LEU A 21 13.73 11.84 -2.29
N ALA A 22 12.51 12.15 -2.72
CA ALA A 22 12.24 12.51 -4.11
C ALA A 22 13.16 13.67 -4.55
N PRO A 23 13.76 13.61 -5.75
CA PRO A 23 14.60 14.69 -6.24
C PRO A 23 13.86 16.03 -6.26
N ALA A 24 14.52 17.10 -5.82
CA ALA A 24 13.90 18.43 -5.71
C ALA A 24 13.37 19.00 -7.04
N TRP A 25 13.82 18.49 -8.18
CA TRP A 25 13.30 18.88 -9.50
C TRP A 25 11.86 18.39 -9.74
N LEU A 26 11.42 17.34 -9.06
CA LEU A 26 10.11 16.73 -9.28
C LEU A 26 8.97 17.72 -8.96
N ASN A 27 9.13 18.49 -7.88
CA ASN A 27 8.17 19.50 -7.48
C ASN A 27 8.20 20.77 -8.36
N LYS A 28 9.14 20.85 -9.31
CA LYS A 28 9.24 21.97 -10.26
C LYS A 28 8.55 21.67 -11.59
N LEU A 29 8.01 20.46 -11.77
CA LEU A 29 7.29 20.11 -12.99
C LEU A 29 5.94 20.84 -13.02
N PRO A 30 5.53 21.39 -14.17
CA PRO A 30 4.23 22.05 -14.33
C PRO A 30 3.11 21.01 -14.48
N LEU A 31 2.92 20.17 -13.47
CA LEU A 31 1.90 19.12 -13.45
C LEU A 31 0.78 19.49 -12.48
N THR A 32 -0.46 19.16 -12.84
CA THR A 32 -1.64 19.28 -11.96
C THR A 32 -1.76 18.12 -10.98
N VAL A 33 -0.64 17.48 -10.63
CA VAL A 33 -0.59 16.33 -9.71
C VAL A 33 0.35 16.66 -8.56
N ALA A 34 -0.03 16.26 -7.34
CA ALA A 34 0.82 16.43 -6.17
C ALA A 34 1.55 15.11 -5.87
N PHE A 35 2.87 15.20 -5.67
CA PHE A 35 3.69 14.04 -5.32
C PHE A 35 3.82 13.93 -3.80
N HIS A 36 3.50 12.75 -3.27
CA HIS A 36 3.69 12.41 -1.86
C HIS A 36 4.77 11.36 -1.75
N TYR A 37 5.82 11.66 -0.99
CA TYR A 37 6.95 10.76 -0.84
C TYR A 37 6.89 10.01 0.49
N HIS A 38 7.12 8.71 0.41
CA HIS A 38 7.07 7.77 1.51
C HIS A 38 8.39 7.01 1.63
N ASN A 39 8.97 6.96 2.83
CA ASN A 39 10.15 6.15 3.07
C ASN A 39 9.73 4.67 3.15
N SER A 40 10.14 3.85 2.19
CA SER A 40 9.72 2.45 2.15
C SER A 40 10.42 1.58 3.20
N GLU A 41 11.58 2.01 3.71
CA GLU A 41 12.34 1.30 4.75
C GLU A 41 11.61 1.30 6.10
N THR A 42 10.72 2.27 6.33
CA THR A 42 9.91 2.31 7.56
C THR A 42 8.70 1.39 7.51
N LEU A 43 8.32 0.92 6.31
CA LEU A 43 7.10 0.13 6.10
C LEU A 43 7.37 -1.38 6.19
N PHE A 44 8.44 -1.87 5.58
CA PHE A 44 8.76 -3.30 5.51
C PHE A 44 10.09 -3.64 6.21
N ALA A 45 10.14 -4.77 6.92
CA ALA A 45 11.38 -5.28 7.52
C ALA A 45 12.39 -5.72 6.46
N ASN A 46 11.89 -6.40 5.43
CA ASN A 46 12.67 -6.97 4.33
C ASN A 46 12.14 -6.44 2.99
N ASP A 47 12.18 -5.12 2.77
CA ASP A 47 11.73 -4.57 1.49
C ASP A 47 12.65 -5.08 0.37
N PRO A 48 12.13 -5.75 -0.69
CA PRO A 48 12.93 -6.04 -1.86
C PRO A 48 13.34 -4.72 -2.52
N ILE A 49 14.58 -4.34 -2.25
CA ILE A 49 15.61 -4.06 -3.25
C ILE A 49 15.04 -3.58 -4.61
N HIS A 50 15.09 -2.25 -4.79
CA HIS A 50 14.51 -1.48 -5.88
C HIS A 50 14.97 -1.87 -7.30
N PHE A 51 14.03 -2.00 -8.23
CA PHE A 51 14.30 -2.27 -9.64
C PHE A 51 15.05 -1.12 -10.34
N GLY A 52 16.18 -1.43 -10.96
CA GLY A 52 16.84 -0.54 -11.92
C GLY A 52 16.22 -0.63 -13.32
N LEU A 53 16.61 0.28 -14.22
CA LEU A 53 16.13 0.44 -15.60
C LEU A 53 16.36 -0.77 -16.54
N THR A 54 16.88 -1.89 -16.04
CA THR A 54 17.14 -3.09 -16.83
C THR A 54 16.52 -4.27 -16.09
N SER A 55 15.91 -5.20 -16.82
CA SER A 55 15.11 -6.34 -16.32
C SER A 55 15.89 -7.39 -15.50
N ARG A 56 16.93 -6.97 -14.77
CA ARG A 56 17.64 -7.74 -13.75
C ARG A 56 17.30 -7.09 -12.41
N THR A 57 16.86 -7.91 -11.47
CA THR A 57 16.70 -7.58 -10.05
C THR A 57 17.96 -6.87 -9.55
N TRP A 58 17.95 -5.54 -9.54
CA TRP A 58 19.10 -4.70 -9.23
C TRP A 58 19.00 -4.25 -7.78
N ASN A 59 20.10 -4.22 -7.05
CA ASN A 59 20.16 -3.69 -5.71
C ASN A 59 20.63 -2.25 -5.75
N ILE A 60 19.73 -1.29 -5.52
CA ILE A 60 20.09 0.14 -5.48
C ILE A 60 20.92 0.47 -4.23
N ARG A 61 20.82 -0.29 -3.14
CA ARG A 61 21.67 -0.09 -1.95
C ARG A 61 23.11 -0.52 -2.23
N ASP A 62 23.30 -1.67 -2.87
CA ASP A 62 24.63 -2.29 -3.02
C ASP A 62 25.18 -2.29 -4.47
N GLY A 63 24.42 -1.78 -5.43
CA GLY A 63 24.78 -1.72 -6.85
C GLY A 63 24.83 -3.06 -7.60
N GLY A 64 24.35 -4.17 -7.01
CA GLY A 64 24.50 -5.53 -7.56
C GLY A 64 23.18 -6.22 -7.94
N ALA A 65 23.22 -7.18 -8.87
CA ALA A 65 22.03 -7.98 -9.20
C ALA A 65 21.77 -9.09 -8.16
N ILE A 66 20.51 -9.35 -7.77
CA ILE A 66 20.15 -10.40 -6.79
C ILE A 66 19.14 -11.36 -7.39
N GLU A 67 19.44 -12.66 -7.41
CA GLU A 67 18.42 -13.67 -7.71
C GLU A 67 17.45 -13.81 -6.54
N ILE A 68 16.23 -13.27 -6.67
CA ILE A 68 15.15 -13.49 -5.71
C ILE A 68 14.29 -14.64 -6.24
N ASP A 69 14.07 -15.66 -5.42
CA ASP A 69 13.15 -16.75 -5.74
C ASP A 69 11.74 -16.16 -6.02
N PRO A 70 11.17 -16.40 -7.22
CA PRO A 70 9.84 -15.92 -7.59
C PRO A 70 8.71 -16.32 -6.62
N GLN A 71 8.93 -17.35 -5.78
CA GLN A 71 8.00 -17.76 -4.73
C GLN A 71 7.99 -16.78 -3.54
N TYR A 72 9.09 -16.04 -3.31
CA TYR A 72 9.17 -14.84 -2.46
C TYR A 72 8.87 -13.59 -3.29
N ALA A 73 7.81 -13.68 -4.11
CA ALA A 73 7.48 -12.76 -5.19
C ALA A 73 7.72 -11.29 -4.81
N PRO A 74 8.35 -10.49 -5.68
CA PRO A 74 8.61 -9.10 -5.39
C PRO A 74 7.29 -8.40 -5.04
N SER A 75 7.32 -7.60 -3.97
CA SER A 75 6.22 -6.74 -3.55
C SER A 75 5.88 -5.67 -4.62
N LEU A 76 6.72 -5.58 -5.65
CA LEU A 76 6.62 -4.71 -6.80
C LEU A 76 6.49 -5.54 -8.10
N SER A 77 5.83 -4.98 -9.09
CA SER A 77 5.75 -5.48 -10.46
C SER A 77 6.39 -4.48 -11.42
N VAL A 78 6.99 -4.97 -12.51
CA VAL A 78 7.52 -4.13 -13.59
C VAL A 78 6.64 -4.28 -14.81
N MET A 79 6.24 -3.17 -15.42
CA MET A 79 5.53 -3.15 -16.70
C MET A 79 6.21 -2.18 -17.68
N PRO A 80 6.20 -2.47 -19.00
CA PRO A 80 6.65 -1.50 -19.99
C PRO A 80 5.69 -0.29 -20.03
N TRP A 81 6.25 0.92 -20.15
CA TRP A 81 5.51 2.16 -20.15
C TRP A 81 5.93 3.11 -21.29
N GLY A 82 4.92 3.64 -21.98
CA GLY A 82 5.10 4.60 -23.07
C GLY A 82 5.61 3.97 -24.37
N GLN A 83 5.80 4.82 -25.38
CA GLN A 83 6.25 4.42 -26.73
C GLN A 83 7.64 3.78 -26.75
N TRP A 84 8.43 4.00 -25.70
CA TRP A 84 9.80 3.54 -25.57
C TRP A 84 9.95 2.36 -24.61
N GLU A 85 8.84 1.74 -24.18
CA GLU A 85 8.79 0.59 -23.28
C GLU A 85 9.65 0.75 -22.01
N TRP A 86 9.64 1.96 -21.43
CA TRP A 86 10.39 2.22 -20.20
C TRP A 86 9.88 1.30 -19.09
N PRO A 87 10.77 0.59 -18.35
CA PRO A 87 10.32 -0.26 -17.26
C PRO A 87 9.78 0.60 -16.12
N LEU A 88 8.48 0.54 -15.89
CA LEU A 88 7.80 1.18 -14.79
C LEU A 88 7.60 0.18 -13.66
N THR A 89 8.14 0.52 -12.49
CA THR A 89 8.00 -0.29 -11.28
C THR A 89 6.80 0.21 -10.49
N LEU A 90 5.90 -0.71 -10.12
CA LEU A 90 4.64 -0.44 -9.45
C LEU A 90 4.46 -1.36 -8.25
N SER A 91 3.78 -0.88 -7.22
CA SER A 91 3.32 -1.74 -6.13
C SER A 91 2.37 -2.82 -6.67
N THR A 92 2.59 -4.06 -6.24
CA THR A 92 1.57 -5.11 -6.43
C THR A 92 0.29 -4.75 -5.67
N PRO A 93 -0.89 -5.24 -6.07
CA PRO A 93 -2.14 -4.97 -5.34
C PRO A 93 -2.05 -5.32 -3.85
N GLU A 94 -1.32 -6.40 -3.50
CA GLU A 94 -1.09 -6.81 -2.12
C GLU A 94 -0.23 -5.81 -1.32
N ARG A 95 0.72 -5.13 -1.97
CA ARG A 95 1.53 -4.08 -1.35
C ARG A 95 0.77 -2.76 -1.27
N ALA A 96 0.12 -2.37 -2.37
CA ALA A 96 -0.59 -1.11 -2.52
C ALA A 96 -1.69 -0.93 -1.46
N VAL A 97 -2.41 -2.01 -1.10
CA VAL A 97 -3.41 -1.93 -0.04
C VAL A 97 -2.80 -1.65 1.34
N LEU A 98 -1.62 -2.20 1.64
CA LEU A 98 -0.94 -1.96 2.93
C LEU A 98 -0.40 -0.53 3.00
N GLU A 99 0.17 -0.06 1.88
CA GLU A 99 0.63 1.31 1.71
C GLU A 99 -0.50 2.33 1.85
N MET A 100 -1.65 2.09 1.20
CA MET A 100 -2.85 2.93 1.34
C MET A 100 -3.32 2.96 2.79
N LEU A 101 -3.37 1.81 3.48
CA LEU A 101 -3.77 1.75 4.88
C LEU A 101 -2.82 2.50 5.83
N ASP A 102 -1.55 2.65 5.45
CA ASP A 102 -0.61 3.43 6.25
C ASP A 102 -0.91 4.92 6.21
N GLY A 103 -1.47 5.42 5.11
CA GLY A 103 -1.93 6.79 4.96
C GLY A 103 -3.14 7.16 5.84
N LEU A 104 -3.87 6.18 6.39
CA LEU A 104 -5.05 6.48 7.22
C LEU A 104 -4.68 7.10 8.58
N PRO A 105 -5.46 8.08 9.07
CA PRO A 105 -6.64 8.69 8.44
C PRO A 105 -6.34 9.97 7.65
N HIS A 106 -5.07 10.34 7.46
CA HIS A 106 -4.66 11.68 7.02
C HIS A 106 -4.60 11.81 5.49
N GLU A 107 -4.09 10.79 4.82
CA GLU A 107 -3.86 10.78 3.37
C GLU A 107 -4.97 10.04 2.61
N ALA A 108 -5.63 9.10 3.29
CA ALA A 108 -6.78 8.37 2.77
C ALA A 108 -7.88 8.30 3.84
N SER A 109 -9.14 8.28 3.41
CA SER A 109 -10.29 8.17 4.29
C SER A 109 -10.68 6.70 4.55
N PHE A 110 -11.46 6.45 5.61
CA PHE A 110 -11.97 5.11 5.90
C PHE A 110 -12.95 4.63 4.83
N GLU A 111 -13.76 5.52 4.25
CA GLU A 111 -14.68 5.22 3.16
C GLU A 111 -13.94 4.85 1.88
N GLN A 112 -12.85 5.57 1.57
CA GLN A 112 -11.98 5.22 0.45
C GLN A 112 -11.35 3.84 0.66
N ALA A 113 -10.86 3.55 1.86
CA ALA A 113 -10.31 2.25 2.20
C ALA A 113 -11.37 1.13 2.07
N ASP A 114 -12.59 1.35 2.55
CA ASP A 114 -13.68 0.37 2.47
C ASP A 114 -14.04 0.04 1.01
N LYS A 115 -14.21 1.06 0.16
CA LYS A 115 -14.46 0.89 -1.28
C LYS A 115 -13.30 0.19 -1.99
N PHE A 116 -12.06 0.52 -1.62
CA PHE A 116 -10.91 -0.13 -2.18
C PHE A 116 -10.92 -1.61 -1.82
N PHE A 117 -11.12 -1.95 -0.54
CA PHE A 117 -11.21 -3.32 -0.06
C PHE A 117 -12.35 -4.12 -0.71
N GLU A 118 -13.51 -3.51 -0.98
CA GLU A 118 -14.60 -4.15 -1.74
C GLU A 118 -14.11 -4.68 -3.09
N SER A 119 -13.25 -3.93 -3.78
CA SER A 119 -12.74 -4.27 -5.12
C SER A 119 -11.62 -5.34 -5.13
N LEU A 120 -10.98 -5.61 -3.99
CA LEU A 120 -9.80 -6.48 -3.88
C LEU A 120 -10.12 -7.97 -3.96
N THR A 121 -10.85 -8.42 -4.98
CA THR A 121 -11.35 -9.79 -5.10
C THR A 121 -10.28 -10.83 -5.48
N THR A 122 -9.13 -10.40 -6.00
CA THR A 122 -8.13 -11.27 -6.67
C THR A 122 -6.73 -11.26 -6.05
N LEU A 123 -6.59 -10.83 -4.78
CA LEU A 123 -5.30 -10.85 -4.08
C LEU A 123 -4.73 -12.27 -3.97
N ARG A 124 -3.41 -12.40 -4.10
CA ARG A 124 -2.67 -13.66 -3.96
C ARG A 124 -2.35 -13.92 -2.48
N PRO A 125 -2.95 -14.94 -1.84
CA PRO A 125 -2.82 -15.14 -0.40
C PRO A 125 -1.38 -15.32 0.08
N ARG A 126 -0.57 -16.10 -0.64
CA ARG A 126 0.84 -16.35 -0.26
C ARG A 126 1.67 -15.07 -0.21
N ARG A 127 1.51 -14.19 -1.21
CA ARG A 127 2.22 -12.90 -1.24
C ARG A 127 1.75 -12.00 -0.11
N LEU A 128 0.44 -11.91 0.08
CA LEU A 128 -0.15 -11.09 1.12
C LEU A 128 0.25 -11.55 2.53
N GLN A 129 0.34 -12.86 2.76
CA GLN A 129 0.85 -13.46 3.99
C GLN A 129 2.28 -12.98 4.30
N THR A 130 3.19 -13.08 3.33
CA THR A 130 4.58 -12.62 3.49
C THR A 130 4.64 -11.12 3.77
N LEU A 131 3.90 -10.31 3.01
CA LEU A 131 3.88 -8.85 3.21
C LEU A 131 3.33 -8.45 4.58
N LEU A 132 2.27 -9.10 5.05
CA LEU A 132 1.70 -8.84 6.38
C LEU A 132 2.63 -9.29 7.51
N ALA A 133 3.37 -10.38 7.33
CA ALA A 133 4.39 -10.79 8.30
C ALA A 133 5.51 -9.75 8.39
N ASP A 134 6.01 -9.28 7.24
CA ASP A 134 7.12 -8.34 7.14
C ASP A 134 6.77 -6.86 7.40
N TYR A 135 5.49 -6.47 7.35
CA TYR A 135 5.07 -5.09 7.61
C TYR A 135 5.39 -4.67 9.04
N LYS A 136 5.86 -3.44 9.27
CA LYS A 136 6.25 -2.97 10.62
C LYS A 136 5.07 -2.38 11.39
N SER A 137 4.11 -1.78 10.69
CA SER A 137 3.00 -1.06 11.33
C SER A 137 1.90 -2.01 11.82
N ILE A 138 1.80 -2.19 13.14
CA ILE A 138 0.67 -2.88 13.78
C ILE A 138 -0.68 -2.22 13.43
N LYS A 139 -0.71 -0.90 13.23
CA LYS A 139 -1.90 -0.16 12.77
C LYS A 139 -2.42 -0.78 11.48
N VAL A 140 -1.55 -0.87 10.48
CA VAL A 140 -1.91 -1.35 9.13
C VAL A 140 -2.36 -2.80 9.18
N LYS A 141 -1.65 -3.68 9.89
CA LYS A 141 -2.05 -5.09 10.02
C LYS A 141 -3.45 -5.25 10.62
N ARG A 142 -3.77 -4.48 11.67
CA ARG A 142 -5.10 -4.49 12.30
C ARG A 142 -6.18 -3.94 11.38
N LEU A 143 -5.93 -2.80 10.72
CA LEU A 143 -6.85 -2.23 9.75
C LEU A 143 -7.10 -3.19 8.59
N PHE A 144 -6.05 -3.85 8.10
CA PHE A 144 -6.14 -4.83 7.03
C PHE A 144 -7.12 -5.94 7.38
N PHE A 145 -6.95 -6.56 8.56
CA PHE A 145 -7.85 -7.63 8.99
C PHE A 145 -9.25 -7.13 9.33
N PHE A 146 -9.39 -5.92 9.86
CA PHE A 146 -10.69 -5.30 10.09
C PHE A 146 -11.50 -5.20 8.79
N PHE A 147 -10.92 -4.63 7.73
CA PHE A 147 -11.58 -4.53 6.43
C PHE A 147 -11.72 -5.89 5.73
N ALA A 148 -10.72 -6.76 5.82
CA ALA A 148 -10.78 -8.07 5.16
C ALA A 148 -11.88 -8.98 5.74
N ASP A 149 -12.11 -8.93 7.06
CA ASP A 149 -13.20 -9.67 7.71
C ASP A 149 -14.58 -9.07 7.43
N ARG A 150 -14.64 -7.77 7.15
CA ARG A 150 -15.87 -7.08 6.75
C ARG A 150 -16.31 -7.47 5.34
N HIS A 151 -15.38 -7.59 4.40
CA HIS A 151 -15.68 -7.92 2.99
C HIS A 151 -15.66 -9.43 2.69
N GLN A 152 -15.05 -10.25 3.56
CA GLN A 152 -15.08 -11.72 3.52
C GLN A 152 -14.65 -12.35 2.17
N HIS A 153 -13.70 -11.72 1.48
CA HIS A 153 -13.21 -12.22 0.20
C HIS A 153 -12.67 -13.66 0.28
N PRO A 154 -12.77 -14.46 -0.80
CA PRO A 154 -12.33 -15.86 -0.78
C PRO A 154 -10.86 -16.07 -0.40
N TRP A 155 -9.97 -15.11 -0.70
CA TRP A 155 -8.56 -15.19 -0.34
C TRP A 155 -8.32 -15.06 1.17
N ARG A 156 -9.24 -14.46 1.93
CA ARG A 156 -9.08 -14.18 3.37
C ARG A 156 -8.91 -15.44 4.21
N LYS A 157 -9.60 -16.54 3.85
CA LYS A 157 -9.51 -17.84 4.54
C LYS A 157 -8.17 -18.55 4.37
N HIS A 158 -7.35 -18.09 3.41
CA HIS A 158 -6.03 -18.64 3.15
C HIS A 158 -4.93 -17.89 3.89
N LEU A 159 -5.28 -16.84 4.65
CA LEU A 159 -4.34 -16.14 5.54
C LEU A 159 -4.35 -16.76 6.92
N ASP A 160 -3.17 -17.11 7.40
CA ASP A 160 -2.94 -17.48 8.79
C ASP A 160 -2.68 -16.22 9.61
N LYS A 161 -3.63 -15.91 10.50
CA LYS A 161 -3.58 -14.74 11.38
C LYS A 161 -2.62 -14.97 12.56
N ASP A 162 -2.40 -16.20 12.98
CA ASP A 162 -1.67 -16.52 14.20
C ASP A 162 -0.17 -16.27 14.04
N VAL A 163 0.33 -16.29 12.80
CA VAL A 163 1.72 -15.96 12.46
C VAL A 163 1.94 -14.46 12.21
N ILE A 164 0.89 -13.63 12.25
CA ILE A 164 1.00 -12.18 12.02
C ILE A 164 0.91 -11.46 13.37
N ASP A 165 1.99 -10.73 13.72
CA ASP A 165 1.99 -9.90 14.92
C ASP A 165 0.99 -8.74 14.78
N LEU A 166 -0.13 -8.84 15.51
CA LEU A 166 -1.12 -7.77 15.65
C LEU A 166 -0.85 -6.88 16.86
N GLY A 167 0.26 -7.07 17.57
CA GLY A 167 0.63 -6.30 18.74
C GLY A 167 -0.37 -6.41 19.89
N ARG A 168 -0.09 -5.68 20.97
CA ARG A 168 -0.90 -5.69 22.20
C ARG A 168 -1.49 -4.32 22.48
N GLY A 169 -2.59 -4.29 23.23
CA GLY A 169 -3.25 -3.05 23.66
C GLY A 169 -4.14 -2.40 22.60
N LYS A 170 -4.87 -1.36 23.02
CA LYS A 170 -5.82 -0.61 22.20
C LYS A 170 -5.08 0.45 21.36
N ARG A 171 -5.52 0.68 20.13
CA ARG A 171 -5.01 1.76 19.26
C ARG A 171 -6.17 2.66 18.85
N SER A 172 -6.11 3.93 19.24
CA SER A 172 -7.10 4.93 18.84
C SER A 172 -6.64 5.63 17.55
N LEU A 173 -7.41 5.52 16.47
CA LEU A 173 -7.14 6.22 15.20
C LEU A 173 -7.95 7.50 15.04
N VAL A 174 -9.19 7.50 15.53
CA VAL A 174 -10.12 8.62 15.41
C VAL A 174 -10.70 8.91 16.81
N PRO A 175 -10.67 10.17 17.29
CA PRO A 175 -11.14 10.53 18.63
C PRO A 175 -12.59 10.14 18.92
N SER A 176 -13.46 10.17 17.91
CA SER A 176 -14.89 9.87 18.01
C SER A 176 -15.28 8.49 17.47
N GLY A 177 -14.31 7.61 17.24
CA GLY A 177 -14.59 6.26 16.76
C GLY A 177 -14.90 5.29 17.89
N ARG A 178 -15.28 4.07 17.51
CA ARG A 178 -15.52 2.94 18.41
C ARG A 178 -14.48 1.85 18.24
N LEU A 179 -14.12 1.26 19.37
CA LEU A 179 -13.15 0.17 19.44
C LEU A 179 -13.73 -1.12 18.85
N ASP A 180 -13.09 -1.65 17.82
CA ASP A 180 -13.30 -3.04 17.42
C ASP A 180 -12.61 -3.97 18.45
N PRO A 181 -13.37 -4.85 19.14
CA PRO A 181 -12.81 -5.69 20.19
C PRO A 181 -11.96 -6.85 19.65
N THR A 182 -12.14 -7.23 18.38
CA THR A 182 -11.38 -8.32 17.74
C THR A 182 -9.95 -7.88 17.43
N TYR A 183 -9.80 -6.67 16.90
CA TYR A 183 -8.52 -6.11 16.43
C TYR A 183 -7.94 -5.04 17.35
N LEU A 184 -8.66 -4.67 18.42
CA LEU A 184 -8.26 -3.66 19.39
C LEU A 184 -7.88 -2.33 18.73
N ILE A 185 -8.65 -1.94 17.72
CA ILE A 185 -8.43 -0.71 16.94
C ILE A 185 -9.71 0.12 16.88
N THR A 186 -9.59 1.42 17.11
CA THR A 186 -10.70 2.36 17.01
C THR A 186 -10.90 2.73 15.55
N VAL A 187 -12.12 2.56 15.06
CA VAL A 187 -12.57 2.92 13.70
C VAL A 187 -13.83 3.79 13.82
N PRO A 188 -14.19 4.60 12.80
CA PRO A 188 -15.40 5.41 12.85
C PRO A 188 -16.66 4.56 13.12
N GLU A 189 -17.64 5.12 13.83
CA GLU A 189 -18.83 4.39 14.31
C GLU A 189 -19.62 3.77 13.16
N GLU A 190 -19.68 4.44 12.01
CA GLU A 190 -20.42 3.97 10.83
C GLU A 190 -19.93 2.62 10.26
N PHE A 191 -18.70 2.20 10.60
CA PHE A 191 -18.17 0.90 10.20
C PHE A 191 -18.56 -0.24 11.16
N HIS A 192 -19.23 0.07 12.29
CA HIS A 192 -19.79 -0.90 13.22
C HIS A 192 -21.28 -1.13 12.89
N GLY A 193 -21.63 -2.20 12.18
CA GLY A 193 -23.05 -2.51 11.94
C GLY A 193 -23.41 -3.45 10.79
N ASN A 194 -22.51 -3.65 9.82
CA ASN A 194 -22.71 -4.61 8.72
C ASN A 194 -21.58 -5.65 8.76
N ARG A 195 -21.82 -6.75 9.47
CA ARG A 195 -20.99 -7.97 9.43
C ARG A 195 -21.81 -9.11 8.84
#